data_AF-A0A2L0CZJ0-F1
#
_entry.id   AF-A0A2L0CZJ0-F1
#
_cell.length_a   1.000
_cell.length_b   1.000
_cell.length_c   1.000
_cell.angle_alpha   90.00
_cell.angle_beta   90.00
_cell.angle_gamma   90.00
#
_symmetry.space_group_name_H-M   'P 1'
#
loop_
_entity.id
_entity.type
_entity.pdbx_description
1 polymer ?
#
loop_
_entity_poly.entity_id
_entity_poly.type
_entity_poly.pdbx_seq_one_letter_code
_entity_poly.pdbx_strand_id
1 'polypeptide(L)'
;RERSLSVVNMFLDEMAKEAKNIITAICDEQCKMSDKLLPKSCAVLIAAQINRKKKDKNKKNPIELEKPGKESYRKTRENLTTMDKLHMALTELCYAINYCSTINVWEYTFAPREYLHQHLETRFARALVGMVMYCAESNEIAKPSELLVSVKAYMNVLQTVENYVHIDITRVFNNCLLQQTQPVDSHGDKTIASLYTQWYSEVLLRRVSAGNICFSLNQRAFVSLTPEGSIPFNAEEYSDINELRALAELIGPYGMKQLNETLMWHIASQVQELRKLAETNKDVLVMLRTNFDKPDVMKEQFKKLSNVENVLQRMTIVGVILSFRQLAQSSLTDVLEERIPFLLSSILDFRHHLPSGDPLKVVSEMTSAAGLPCKVDPTLINALKMQKPEIDAEDHLLVCLL
;
A
#
# COMPACT_ATOMS: atom_id res chain seq x y z
N ARG A 1 14.14 42.08 25.82
CA ARG A 1 13.47 40.80 26.13
C ARG A 1 12.99 40.10 24.87
N GLU A 2 12.02 40.68 24.17
CA GLU A 2 11.41 40.04 22.99
C GLU A 2 12.42 39.84 21.85
N ARG A 3 13.27 40.83 21.58
CA ARG A 3 14.32 40.72 20.57
C ARG A 3 15.28 39.54 20.82
N SER A 4 15.73 39.31 22.05
CA SER A 4 16.63 38.19 22.37
C SER A 4 15.93 36.84 22.24
N LEU A 5 14.66 36.73 22.65
CA LEU A 5 13.88 35.50 22.50
C LEU A 5 13.61 35.18 21.03
N SER A 6 13.23 36.19 20.24
CA SER A 6 13.01 36.04 18.80
C SER A 6 14.28 35.61 18.05
N VAL A 7 15.42 36.22 18.37
CA VAL A 7 16.70 35.92 17.73
C VAL A 7 17.18 34.51 18.07
N VAL A 8 17.07 34.07 19.33
CA VAL A 8 17.45 32.70 19.72
C VAL A 8 16.55 31.68 19.02
N ASN A 9 15.23 31.90 19.00
CA ASN A 9 14.30 31.04 18.28
C ASN A 9 14.65 30.96 16.79
N MET A 10 14.94 32.09 16.15
CA MET A 10 15.35 32.15 14.74
C MET A 10 16.63 31.34 14.48
N PHE A 11 17.67 31.50 15.30
CA PHE A 11 18.93 30.78 15.09
C PHE A 11 18.76 29.27 15.25
N LEU A 12 18.05 28.82 16.28
CA LEU A 12 17.80 27.38 16.49
C LEU A 12 16.96 26.78 15.37
N ASP A 13 15.95 27.52 14.89
CA ASP A 13 15.10 27.10 13.78
C ASP A 13 15.89 27.00 12.46
N GLU A 14 16.73 27.99 12.14
CA GLU A 14 17.56 27.95 10.92
C GLU A 14 18.62 26.84 10.97
N MET A 15 19.27 26.61 12.12
CA MET A 15 20.19 25.48 12.30
C MET A 15 19.48 24.13 12.07
N ALA A 16 18.29 23.96 12.64
CA ALA A 16 17.51 22.73 12.47
C ALA A 16 17.03 22.54 11.03
N LYS A 17 16.58 23.62 10.36
CA LYS A 17 16.20 23.58 8.94
C LYS A 17 17.35 23.16 8.04
N GLU A 18 18.55 23.69 8.29
CA GLU A 18 19.72 23.36 7.48
C GLU A 18 20.16 21.91 7.69
N ALA A 19 20.17 21.42 8.94
CA ALA A 19 20.43 20.00 9.22
C ALA A 19 19.40 19.10 8.51
N LYS A 20 18.11 19.46 8.57
CA LYS A 20 17.02 18.76 7.87
C LYS A 20 17.19 18.80 6.33
N ASN A 21 17.68 19.89 5.75
CA ASN A 21 17.97 19.99 4.31
C ASN A 21 19.11 19.06 3.90
N ILE A 22 20.19 19.02 4.69
CA ILE A 22 21.34 18.14 4.44
C ILE A 22 20.91 16.66 4.55
N ILE A 23 20.17 16.30 5.61
CA ILE A 23 19.61 14.96 5.79
C ILE A 23 18.72 14.58 4.61
N THR A 24 17.87 15.49 4.15
CA THR A 24 17.04 15.27 2.96
C THR A 24 17.88 14.92 1.74
N ALA A 25 18.94 15.69 1.46
CA ALA A 25 19.81 15.42 0.33
C ALA A 25 20.53 14.07 0.44
N ILE A 26 20.94 13.68 1.66
CA ILE A 26 21.52 12.35 1.93
C ILE A 26 20.47 11.26 1.66
N CYS A 27 19.23 11.43 2.12
CA CYS A 27 18.14 10.50 1.83
C CYS A 27 17.91 10.34 0.33
N ASP A 28 17.85 11.44 -0.43
CA ASP A 28 17.64 11.40 -1.87
C ASP A 28 18.75 10.62 -2.60
N GLU A 29 20.01 10.83 -2.21
CA GLU A 29 21.14 10.07 -2.77
C GLU A 29 21.09 8.58 -2.37
N GLN A 30 20.69 8.26 -1.14
CA GLN A 30 20.52 6.87 -0.67
C GLN A 30 19.35 6.16 -1.35
N CYS A 31 18.25 6.86 -1.62
CA CYS A 31 17.14 6.34 -2.41
C CYS A 31 17.60 6.02 -3.84
N LYS A 32 18.39 6.91 -4.48
CA LYS A 32 18.97 6.64 -5.82
C LYS A 32 19.91 5.43 -5.82
N MET A 33 20.72 5.27 -4.78
CA MET A 33 21.59 4.10 -4.64
C MET A 33 20.80 2.81 -4.43
N SER A 34 19.71 2.87 -3.65
CA SER A 34 18.82 1.73 -3.41
C SER A 34 18.02 1.35 -4.67
N ASP A 35 17.58 2.32 -5.48
CA ASP A 35 16.90 2.07 -6.76
C ASP A 35 17.79 1.30 -7.75
N LYS A 36 19.10 1.56 -7.76
CA LYS A 36 20.07 0.80 -8.57
C LYS A 36 20.17 -0.69 -8.20
N LEU A 37 19.75 -1.05 -6.99
CA LEU A 37 19.73 -2.44 -6.51
C LEU A 37 18.45 -3.18 -6.90
N LEU A 38 17.44 -2.49 -7.43
CA LEU A 38 16.19 -3.13 -7.84
C LEU A 38 16.40 -4.08 -9.03
N PRO A 39 15.62 -5.17 -9.12
CA PRO A 39 15.73 -6.15 -10.20
C PRO A 39 15.64 -5.56 -11.62
N LYS A 40 14.91 -4.45 -11.80
CA LYS A 40 14.79 -3.74 -13.08
C LYS A 40 16.14 -3.33 -13.68
N SER A 41 17.11 -3.00 -12.82
CA SER A 41 18.46 -2.61 -13.23
C SER A 41 19.26 -3.76 -13.85
N CYS A 42 18.87 -5.02 -13.61
CA CYS A 42 19.51 -6.20 -14.18
C CYS A 42 19.06 -6.53 -15.61
N ALA A 43 17.97 -5.94 -16.12
CA ALA A 43 17.39 -6.28 -17.42
C ALA A 43 18.41 -6.15 -18.57
N VAL A 44 19.21 -5.08 -18.57
CA VAL A 44 20.24 -4.83 -19.59
C VAL A 44 21.34 -5.90 -19.57
N LEU A 45 21.71 -6.39 -18.38
CA LEU A 45 22.72 -7.43 -18.21
C LEU A 45 22.22 -8.77 -18.77
N ILE A 46 20.96 -9.13 -18.49
CA ILE A 46 20.33 -10.34 -19.00
C ILE A 46 20.24 -10.29 -20.53
N ALA A 47 19.75 -9.18 -21.09
CA ALA A 47 19.64 -8.98 -22.53
C ALA A 47 21.00 -9.09 -23.23
N ALA A 48 22.05 -8.51 -22.64
CA ALA A 48 23.41 -8.60 -23.16
C ALA A 48 23.93 -10.05 -23.19
N GLN A 49 23.65 -10.83 -22.14
CA GLN A 49 24.09 -12.23 -22.06
C GLN A 49 23.34 -13.15 -23.04
N ILE A 50 22.04 -12.95 -23.24
CA ILE A 50 21.23 -13.72 -24.21
C ILE A 50 21.69 -13.41 -25.64
N ASN A 51 21.94 -12.13 -25.96
CA ASN A 51 22.38 -11.72 -27.29
C ASN A 51 23.80 -12.19 -27.62
N ARG A 52 24.68 -12.33 -26.62
CA ARG A 52 26.02 -12.93 -26.80
C ARG A 52 25.96 -14.40 -27.18
N LYS A 53 24.98 -15.17 -26.68
CA LYS A 53 24.81 -16.58 -27.07
C LYS A 53 24.31 -16.74 -28.51
N LYS A 54 23.68 -15.71 -29.09
CA LYS A 54 23.13 -15.73 -30.46
C LYS A 54 24.07 -15.17 -31.54
N LYS A 55 25.12 -14.42 -31.18
CA LYS A 55 26.09 -13.86 -32.14
C LYS A 55 27.43 -14.58 -32.04
N ASP A 56 27.70 -15.42 -33.04
CA ASP A 56 29.06 -15.82 -33.39
C ASP A 56 29.88 -14.57 -33.72
N LYS A 57 30.99 -14.41 -32.99
CA LYS A 57 32.14 -13.52 -33.28
C LYS A 57 31.80 -12.18 -33.96
N ASN A 58 31.30 -11.20 -33.21
CA ASN A 58 31.60 -9.81 -33.54
C ASN A 58 31.74 -8.92 -32.31
N LYS A 59 32.97 -8.44 -32.08
CA LYS A 59 33.40 -7.58 -30.98
C LYS A 59 32.71 -6.21 -31.09
N LYS A 60 31.57 -6.03 -30.42
CA LYS A 60 31.22 -4.72 -29.85
C LYS A 60 31.64 -4.75 -28.39
N ASN A 61 32.50 -3.83 -27.98
CA ASN A 61 32.88 -3.66 -26.58
C ASN A 61 31.58 -3.57 -25.75
N PRO A 62 31.40 -4.43 -24.73
CA PRO A 62 30.25 -4.29 -23.86
C PRO A 62 30.29 -2.91 -23.22
N ILE A 63 29.15 -2.23 -23.20
CA ILE A 63 28.93 -1.10 -22.30
C ILE A 63 29.16 -1.66 -20.90
N GLU A 64 30.25 -1.24 -20.26
CA GLU A 64 30.59 -1.65 -18.91
C GLU A 64 29.65 -0.89 -17.96
N LEU A 65 28.51 -1.52 -17.65
CA LEU A 65 27.56 -0.99 -16.67
C LEU A 65 28.26 -0.90 -15.32
N GLU A 66 28.22 0.29 -14.74
CA GLU A 66 28.83 0.54 -13.46
C GLU A 66 28.09 -0.24 -12.37
N LYS A 67 28.80 -1.14 -11.70
CA LYS A 67 28.19 -1.99 -10.67
C LYS A 67 27.96 -1.17 -9.39
N PRO A 68 26.81 -1.33 -8.72
CA PRO A 68 26.58 -0.77 -7.39
C PRO A 68 27.71 -1.12 -6.42
N GLY A 69 28.12 -0.16 -5.60
CA GLY A 69 29.26 -0.24 -4.69
C GLY A 69 30.56 0.33 -5.25
N LYS A 70 30.67 0.59 -6.56
CA LYS A 70 31.86 1.26 -7.12
C LYS A 70 31.96 2.71 -6.66
N GLU A 71 30.82 3.38 -6.45
CA GLU A 71 30.73 4.71 -5.84
C GLU A 71 31.35 4.77 -4.44
N SER A 72 31.41 3.65 -3.72
CA SER A 72 32.03 3.54 -2.40
C SER A 72 33.52 3.19 -2.46
N TYR A 73 34.06 2.81 -3.62
CA TYR A 73 35.47 2.49 -3.78
C TYR A 73 36.33 3.77 -3.85
N ARG A 74 36.73 4.25 -2.68
CA ARG A 74 37.55 5.46 -2.55
C ARG A 74 39.03 5.18 -2.80
N LYS A 75 39.62 5.91 -3.77
CA LYS A 75 41.06 5.87 -4.08
C LYS A 75 41.88 6.89 -3.29
N THR A 76 41.35 8.11 -3.09
CA THR A 76 41.99 9.20 -2.33
C THR A 76 40.94 9.99 -1.57
N ARG A 77 41.32 10.62 -0.45
CA ARG A 77 40.46 11.52 0.35
C ARG A 77 40.48 12.97 -0.14
N GLU A 78 41.39 13.30 -1.06
CA GLU A 78 41.48 14.64 -1.66
C GLU A 78 40.29 14.94 -2.58
N ASN A 79 39.72 13.89 -3.20
CA ASN A 79 38.56 14.00 -4.06
C ASN A 79 37.28 13.80 -3.25
N LEU A 80 36.72 14.90 -2.75
CA LEU A 80 35.47 14.89 -1.99
C LEU A 80 34.25 14.68 -2.90
N THR A 81 33.53 13.60 -2.66
CA THR A 81 32.23 13.34 -3.32
C THR A 81 31.13 14.25 -2.75
N THR A 82 29.97 14.30 -3.41
CA THR A 82 28.79 14.99 -2.87
C THR A 82 28.41 14.43 -1.50
N MET A 83 28.41 13.10 -1.33
CA MET A 83 28.12 12.46 -0.06
C MET A 83 29.14 12.86 1.02
N ASP A 84 30.42 13.02 0.68
CA ASP A 84 31.43 13.48 1.65
C ASP A 84 31.11 14.87 2.18
N LYS A 85 30.81 15.80 1.28
CA LYS A 85 30.47 17.19 1.65
C LYS A 85 29.22 17.24 2.53
N LEU A 86 28.20 16.45 2.19
CA LEU A 86 26.96 16.37 2.96
C LEU A 86 27.20 15.79 4.37
N HIS A 87 27.93 14.66 4.49
CA HIS A 87 28.21 14.07 5.80
C HIS A 87 29.12 14.95 6.68
N MET A 88 30.10 15.63 6.08
CA MET A 88 30.93 16.60 6.81
C MET A 88 30.08 17.74 7.37
N ALA A 89 29.26 18.37 6.52
CA ALA A 89 28.37 19.45 6.94
C ALA A 89 27.36 19.00 8.01
N LEU A 90 26.79 17.80 7.86
CA LEU A 90 25.87 17.23 8.83
C LEU A 90 26.55 17.02 10.18
N THR A 91 27.76 16.46 10.19
CA THR A 91 28.49 16.16 11.43
C THR A 91 28.80 17.44 12.22
N GLU A 92 29.30 18.47 11.55
CA GLU A 92 29.62 19.76 12.16
C GLU A 92 28.36 20.46 12.71
N LEU A 93 27.27 20.45 11.95
CA LEU A 93 26.04 21.11 12.36
C LEU A 93 25.33 20.34 13.48
N CYS A 94 25.30 19.01 13.42
CA CYS A 94 24.77 18.17 14.50
C CYS A 94 25.59 18.33 15.78
N TYR A 95 26.92 18.49 15.70
CA TYR A 95 27.74 18.82 16.85
C TYR A 95 27.29 20.13 17.50
N ALA A 96 27.05 21.19 16.70
CA ALA A 96 26.56 22.46 17.22
C ALA A 96 25.15 22.36 17.85
N ILE A 97 24.24 21.59 17.25
CA ILE A 97 22.88 21.36 17.77
C ILE A 97 22.92 20.57 19.09
N ASN A 98 23.81 19.58 19.18
CA ASN A 98 23.93 18.71 20.36
C ASN A 98 24.85 19.27 21.45
N TYR A 99 25.54 20.40 21.19
CA TYR A 99 26.53 20.98 22.11
C TYR A 99 25.95 21.33 23.48
N CYS A 100 24.74 21.91 23.51
CA CYS A 100 24.01 22.22 24.74
C CYS A 100 22.64 21.56 24.72
N SER A 101 22.29 20.83 25.79
CA SER A 101 20.96 20.22 25.93
C SER A 101 19.84 21.27 26.02
N THR A 102 20.12 22.38 26.71
CA THR A 102 19.20 23.50 26.88
C THR A 102 19.96 24.82 26.87
N ILE A 103 19.28 25.89 26.45
CA ILE A 103 19.77 27.26 26.44
C ILE A 103 18.75 28.12 27.20
N ASN A 104 19.18 28.71 28.31
CA ASN A 104 18.33 29.58 29.12
C ASN A 104 18.52 31.03 28.70
N VAL A 105 17.45 31.65 28.23
CA VAL A 105 17.43 33.06 27.81
C VAL A 105 16.29 33.72 28.57
N TRP A 106 16.66 34.45 29.62
CA TRP A 106 15.71 35.05 30.57
C TRP A 106 14.94 33.92 31.28
N GLU A 107 13.62 34.03 31.41
CA GLU A 107 12.75 33.01 32.03
C GLU A 107 12.38 31.85 31.08
N TYR A 108 12.96 31.80 29.88
CA TYR A 108 12.63 30.81 28.86
C TYR A 108 13.77 29.82 28.66
N THR A 109 13.41 28.54 28.60
CA THR A 109 14.33 27.43 28.30
C THR A 109 14.10 26.97 26.86
N PHE A 110 15.15 26.97 26.05
CA PHE A 110 15.14 26.47 24.68
C PHE A 110 15.88 25.15 24.61
N ALA A 111 15.37 24.18 23.86
CA ALA A 111 16.02 22.89 23.65
C ALA A 111 16.35 22.70 22.16
N PRO A 112 17.61 22.92 21.73
CA PRO A 112 17.99 22.90 20.31
C PRO A 112 17.57 21.63 19.55
N ARG A 113 17.73 20.45 20.19
CA ARG A 113 17.37 19.15 19.60
C ARG A 113 15.88 19.01 19.25
N GLU A 114 14.99 19.69 19.98
CA GLU A 114 13.54 19.60 19.75
C GLU A 114 13.14 20.29 18.43
N TYR A 115 13.84 21.36 18.05
CA TYR A 115 13.67 21.99 16.74
C TYR A 115 14.01 21.01 15.62
N LEU A 116 15.14 20.31 15.73
CA LEU A 116 15.53 19.30 14.75
C LEU A 116 14.52 18.14 14.70
N HIS A 117 14.10 17.61 15.86
CA HIS A 117 13.07 16.57 15.92
C HIS A 117 11.80 16.97 15.15
N GLN A 118 11.24 18.16 15.43
CA GLN A 118 10.02 18.64 14.79
C GLN A 118 10.18 18.81 13.26
N HIS A 119 11.33 19.32 12.82
CA HIS A 119 11.63 19.46 11.38
C HIS A 119 11.79 18.11 10.68
N LEU A 120 12.41 17.12 11.34
CA LEU A 120 12.56 15.77 10.80
C LEU A 120 11.21 15.07 10.68
N GLU A 121 10.36 15.14 11.70
CA GLU A 121 9.00 14.57 11.68
C GLU A 121 8.18 15.17 10.53
N THR A 122 8.14 16.50 10.44
CA THR A 122 7.39 17.20 9.37
C THR A 122 7.95 16.85 7.99
N ARG A 123 9.28 16.81 7.84
CA ARG A 123 9.92 16.50 6.56
C ARG A 123 9.69 15.06 6.14
N PHE A 124 9.76 14.12 7.08
CA PHE A 124 9.56 12.70 6.82
C PHE A 124 8.11 12.40 6.43
N ALA A 125 7.12 12.94 7.16
CA ALA A 125 5.71 12.83 6.79
C ALA A 125 5.44 13.30 5.34
N ARG A 126 5.99 14.47 4.97
CA ARG A 126 5.91 14.98 3.59
C ARG A 126 6.66 14.12 2.57
N ALA A 127 7.82 13.57 2.95
CA ALA A 127 8.60 12.69 2.10
C ALA A 127 7.82 11.41 1.75
N LEU A 128 7.19 10.79 2.76
CA LEU A 128 6.42 9.56 2.61
C LEU A 128 5.35 9.68 1.53
N VAL A 129 4.53 10.73 1.60
CA VAL A 129 3.49 11.01 0.59
C VAL A 129 4.10 11.42 -0.75
N GLY A 130 5.15 12.25 -0.74
CA GLY A 130 5.83 12.68 -1.96
C GLY A 130 6.42 11.51 -2.76
N MET A 131 6.96 10.49 -2.08
CA MET A 131 7.51 9.28 -2.72
C MET A 131 6.44 8.37 -3.34
N VAL A 132 5.15 8.54 -3.00
CA VAL A 132 4.04 7.81 -3.64
C VAL A 132 3.90 8.22 -5.11
N MET A 133 4.37 9.41 -5.49
CA MET A 133 4.33 9.93 -6.87
C MET A 133 2.94 9.84 -7.51
N TYR A 134 1.89 10.04 -6.71
CA TYR A 134 0.52 9.95 -7.22
C TYR A 134 0.17 11.16 -8.09
N CYS A 135 -0.23 10.90 -9.33
CA CYS A 135 -0.72 11.92 -10.26
C CYS A 135 -2.15 11.59 -10.69
N ALA A 136 -3.11 12.42 -10.25
CA ALA A 136 -4.52 12.21 -10.55
C ALA A 136 -4.86 12.37 -12.04
N GLU A 137 -4.09 13.18 -12.78
CA GLU A 137 -4.30 13.41 -14.21
C GLU A 137 -3.87 12.21 -15.06
N SER A 138 -2.69 11.64 -14.78
CA SER A 138 -2.17 10.47 -15.50
C SER A 138 -2.60 9.12 -14.90
N ASN A 139 -3.20 9.12 -13.71
CA ASN A 139 -3.46 7.93 -12.88
C ASN A 139 -2.19 7.12 -12.58
N GLU A 140 -1.05 7.80 -12.48
CA GLU A 140 0.23 7.19 -12.12
C GLU A 140 0.39 7.15 -10.60
N ILE A 141 1.01 6.09 -10.11
CA ILE A 141 1.39 5.91 -8.72
C ILE A 141 2.67 5.06 -8.69
N ALA A 142 3.53 5.27 -7.70
CA ALA A 142 4.70 4.42 -7.50
C ALA A 142 4.29 2.97 -7.22
N LYS A 143 5.11 2.01 -7.65
CA LYS A 143 4.91 0.61 -7.26
C LYS A 143 5.14 0.45 -5.75
N PRO A 144 4.30 -0.32 -5.03
CA PRO A 144 4.48 -0.55 -3.61
C PRO A 144 5.90 -1.00 -3.22
N SER A 145 6.53 -1.89 -3.99
CA SER A 145 7.88 -2.39 -3.72
C SER A 145 8.95 -1.30 -3.85
N GLU A 146 8.86 -0.45 -4.87
CA GLU A 146 9.79 0.67 -5.10
C GLU A 146 9.64 1.75 -4.02
N LEU A 147 8.40 2.06 -3.64
CA LEU A 147 8.11 2.95 -2.52
C LEU A 147 8.68 2.39 -1.22
N LEU A 148 8.45 1.12 -0.91
CA LEU A 148 8.95 0.47 0.30
C LEU A 148 10.47 0.50 0.39
N VAL A 149 11.18 0.24 -0.70
CA VAL A 149 12.65 0.34 -0.75
C VAL A 149 13.10 1.78 -0.46
N SER A 150 12.43 2.78 -1.03
CA SER A 150 12.73 4.19 -0.79
C SER A 150 12.45 4.61 0.66
N VAL A 151 11.33 4.16 1.24
CA VAL A 151 11.00 4.38 2.65
C VAL A 151 12.05 3.76 3.57
N LYS A 152 12.45 2.50 3.32
CA LYS A 152 13.51 1.82 4.08
C LYS A 152 14.85 2.54 3.98
N ALA A 153 15.22 3.01 2.79
CA ALA A 153 16.44 3.80 2.60
C ALA A 153 16.40 5.12 3.39
N TYR A 154 15.26 5.82 3.36
CA TYR A 154 15.06 7.06 4.12
C TYR A 154 15.14 6.81 5.64
N MET A 155 14.48 5.75 6.13
CA MET A 155 14.53 5.36 7.54
C MET A 155 15.96 5.01 7.98
N ASN A 156 16.73 4.30 7.16
CA ASN A 156 18.12 3.98 7.49
C ASN A 156 18.95 5.25 7.70
N VAL A 157 18.79 6.26 6.85
CA VAL A 157 19.49 7.55 7.02
C VAL A 157 19.04 8.24 8.30
N LEU A 158 17.73 8.33 8.55
CA LEU A 158 17.21 8.95 9.78
C LEU A 158 17.72 8.24 11.04
N GLN A 159 17.79 6.91 11.05
CA GLN A 159 18.36 6.15 12.17
C GLN A 159 19.82 6.53 12.43
N THR A 160 20.61 6.80 11.38
CA THR A 160 22.01 7.23 11.57
C THR A 160 22.13 8.59 12.24
N VAL A 161 21.09 9.44 12.22
CA VAL A 161 21.08 10.75 12.89
C VAL A 161 21.24 10.61 14.40
N GLU A 162 20.75 9.51 14.99
CA GLU A 162 20.91 9.22 16.43
C GLU A 162 22.38 9.12 16.86
N ASN A 163 23.29 8.80 15.94
CA ASN A 163 24.72 8.74 16.22
C ASN A 163 25.34 10.13 16.44
N TYR A 164 24.67 11.20 15.95
CA TYR A 164 25.18 12.57 15.99
C TYR A 164 24.43 13.44 17.01
N VAL A 165 23.12 13.23 17.17
CA VAL A 165 22.27 13.99 18.08
C VAL A 165 21.41 13.03 18.88
N HIS A 166 21.30 13.26 20.19
CA HIS A 166 20.47 12.47 21.08
C HIS A 166 18.97 12.78 20.88
N ILE A 167 18.42 12.28 19.76
CA ILE A 167 17.00 12.36 19.38
C ILE A 167 16.45 10.94 19.31
N ASP A 168 15.23 10.75 19.76
CA ASP A 168 14.50 9.49 19.61
C ASP A 168 13.87 9.43 18.21
N ILE A 169 14.57 8.81 17.26
CA ILE A 169 14.08 8.67 15.88
C ILE A 169 12.98 7.59 15.80
N THR A 170 12.96 6.64 16.75
CA THR A 170 11.90 5.63 16.84
C THR A 170 10.54 6.30 17.06
N ARG A 171 10.48 7.34 17.89
CA ARG A 171 9.26 8.14 18.06
C ARG A 171 8.82 8.84 16.77
N VAL A 172 9.76 9.41 16.02
CA VAL A 172 9.49 10.03 14.71
C VAL A 172 8.89 8.99 13.74
N PHE A 173 9.45 7.79 13.69
CA PHE A 173 8.91 6.71 12.86
C PHE A 173 7.51 6.30 13.27
N ASN A 174 7.28 6.07 14.57
CA ASN A 174 5.98 5.67 15.08
C ASN A 174 4.90 6.70 14.75
N ASN A 175 5.19 7.99 14.94
CA ASN A 175 4.25 9.06 14.62
C ASN A 175 3.95 9.12 13.12
N CYS A 176 4.98 9.21 12.27
CA CYS A 176 4.79 9.41 10.84
C CYS A 176 4.20 8.16 10.16
N LEU A 177 4.77 6.98 10.39
CA LEU A 177 4.36 5.75 9.69
C LEU A 177 2.97 5.31 10.12
N LEU A 178 2.63 5.40 11.41
CA LEU A 178 1.30 5.03 11.88
C LEU A 178 0.22 5.93 11.28
N GLN A 179 0.47 7.24 11.17
CA GLN A 179 -0.46 8.15 10.52
C GLN A 179 -0.70 7.76 9.05
N GLN A 180 0.32 7.30 8.32
CA GLN A 180 0.17 6.88 6.92
C GLN A 180 -0.71 5.65 6.71
N THR A 181 -1.06 4.93 7.79
CA THR A 181 -2.01 3.80 7.76
C THR A 181 -3.48 4.22 7.85
N GLN A 182 -3.75 5.47 8.20
CA GLN A 182 -5.10 6.02 8.36
C GLN A 182 -5.61 6.65 7.06
N PRO A 183 -6.91 6.96 6.88
CA PRO A 183 -7.40 7.61 5.66
C PRO A 183 -6.87 9.03 5.43
N VAL A 184 -6.60 9.75 6.51
CA VAL A 184 -6.03 11.11 6.53
C VAL A 184 -5.00 11.22 7.66
N ASP A 185 -4.01 12.08 7.48
CA ASP A 185 -3.02 12.37 8.51
C ASP A 185 -3.53 13.40 9.55
N SER A 186 -2.68 13.79 10.50
CA SER A 186 -3.06 14.78 11.54
C SER A 186 -3.37 16.18 11.00
N HIS A 187 -3.00 16.48 9.75
CA HIS A 187 -3.26 17.74 9.07
C HIS A 187 -4.47 17.68 8.12
N GLY A 188 -5.08 16.50 7.97
CA GLY A 188 -6.20 16.26 7.07
C GLY A 188 -5.78 15.91 5.63
N ASP A 189 -4.50 15.68 5.38
CA ASP A 189 -3.98 15.33 4.07
C ASP A 189 -4.15 13.82 3.79
N LYS A 190 -4.29 13.45 2.52
CA LYS A 190 -4.38 12.05 2.10
C LYS A 190 -3.06 11.32 2.36
N THR A 191 -3.18 10.12 2.91
CA THR A 191 -2.06 9.24 3.26
C THR A 191 -1.74 8.24 2.16
N ILE A 192 -0.63 7.50 2.33
CA ILE A 192 -0.29 6.33 1.52
C ILE A 192 -1.47 5.35 1.42
N ALA A 193 -2.08 4.97 2.55
CA ALA A 193 -3.21 4.03 2.58
C ALA A 193 -4.40 4.51 1.74
N SER A 194 -4.74 5.79 1.86
CA SER A 194 -5.84 6.41 1.12
C SER A 194 -5.57 6.46 -0.40
N LEU A 195 -4.35 6.86 -0.79
CA LEU A 195 -3.96 6.97 -2.19
C LEU A 195 -3.94 5.62 -2.89
N TYR A 196 -3.34 4.58 -2.30
CA TYR A 196 -3.36 3.24 -2.88
C TYR A 196 -4.77 2.65 -2.88
N THR A 197 -5.55 2.85 -1.81
CA THR A 197 -6.94 2.37 -1.77
C THR A 197 -7.75 2.95 -2.93
N GLN A 198 -7.64 4.25 -3.16
CA GLN A 198 -8.29 4.93 -4.28
C GLN A 198 -7.78 4.39 -5.63
N TRP A 199 -6.47 4.23 -5.79
CA TRP A 199 -5.89 3.77 -7.06
C TRP A 199 -6.32 2.33 -7.39
N TYR A 200 -6.26 1.40 -6.44
CA TYR A 200 -6.69 0.03 -6.69
C TYR A 200 -8.19 -0.06 -7.04
N SER A 201 -9.05 0.69 -6.36
CA SER A 201 -10.50 0.66 -6.60
C SER A 201 -10.90 1.37 -7.90
N GLU A 202 -10.43 2.60 -8.12
CA GLU A 202 -10.88 3.46 -9.21
C GLU A 202 -10.09 3.29 -10.51
N VAL A 203 -8.84 2.85 -10.43
CA VAL A 203 -7.91 2.75 -11.58
C VAL A 203 -7.74 1.30 -12.02
N LEU A 204 -7.27 0.41 -11.12
CA LEU A 204 -6.98 -0.98 -11.46
C LEU A 204 -8.25 -1.80 -11.64
N LEU A 205 -9.10 -1.92 -10.61
CA LEU A 205 -10.29 -2.78 -10.66
C LEU A 205 -11.36 -2.28 -11.65
N ARG A 206 -11.41 -0.97 -11.89
CA ARG A 206 -12.25 -0.40 -12.94
C ARG A 206 -11.82 -0.86 -14.34
N ARG A 207 -10.51 -0.97 -14.60
CA ARG A 207 -9.97 -1.49 -15.87
C ARG A 207 -10.16 -3.00 -16.02
N VAL A 208 -10.15 -3.75 -14.90
CA VAL A 208 -10.56 -5.17 -14.90
C VAL A 208 -12.02 -5.29 -15.34
N SER A 209 -12.90 -4.46 -14.78
CA SER A 209 -14.33 -4.44 -15.13
C SER A 209 -14.59 -4.02 -16.58
N ALA A 210 -13.68 -3.23 -17.18
CA ALA A 210 -13.72 -2.86 -18.59
C ALA A 210 -13.16 -3.94 -19.54
N GLY A 211 -12.65 -5.06 -19.01
CA GLY A 211 -12.11 -6.18 -19.80
C GLY A 211 -10.67 -6.02 -20.26
N ASN A 212 -9.94 -4.99 -19.78
CA ASN A 212 -8.55 -4.75 -20.19
C ASN A 212 -7.53 -5.57 -19.38
N ILE A 213 -7.94 -6.04 -18.21
CA ILE A 213 -7.10 -6.76 -17.24
C ILE A 213 -7.88 -7.99 -16.81
N CYS A 214 -7.22 -9.12 -16.60
CA CYS A 214 -7.84 -10.31 -16.01
C CYS A 214 -7.08 -10.80 -14.78
N PHE A 215 -7.76 -11.58 -13.94
CA PHE A 215 -7.11 -12.29 -12.85
C PHE A 215 -6.54 -13.63 -13.35
N SER A 216 -5.26 -13.88 -13.08
CA SER A 216 -4.58 -15.14 -13.42
C SER A 216 -4.24 -15.92 -12.15
N LEU A 217 -4.91 -17.06 -11.95
CA LEU A 217 -4.62 -17.97 -10.84
C LEU A 217 -3.19 -18.53 -10.89
N ASN A 218 -2.67 -18.79 -12.09
CA ASN A 218 -1.33 -19.35 -12.27
C ASN A 218 -0.22 -18.37 -11.87
N GLN A 219 -0.43 -17.08 -12.15
CA GLN A 219 0.52 -16.03 -11.77
C GLN A 219 0.23 -15.43 -10.39
N ARG A 220 -0.95 -15.74 -9.82
CA ARG A 220 -1.47 -15.13 -8.57
C ARG A 220 -1.39 -13.60 -8.61
N ALA A 221 -1.80 -13.03 -9.74
CA ALA A 221 -1.75 -11.60 -10.03
C ALA A 221 -2.85 -11.21 -11.03
N PHE A 222 -3.12 -9.92 -11.14
CA PHE A 222 -3.88 -9.37 -12.26
C PHE A 222 -2.92 -9.06 -13.41
N VAL A 223 -3.30 -9.43 -14.62
CA VAL A 223 -2.45 -9.35 -15.82
C VAL A 223 -3.16 -8.54 -16.89
N SER A 224 -2.43 -7.64 -17.52
CA SER A 224 -2.90 -6.86 -18.65
C SER A 224 -3.18 -7.75 -19.87
N LEU A 225 -4.38 -7.66 -20.45
CA LEU A 225 -4.78 -8.42 -21.65
C LEU A 225 -4.51 -7.64 -22.94
N THR A 226 -4.51 -6.32 -22.86
CA THR A 226 -4.36 -5.46 -24.02
C THR A 226 -2.89 -5.34 -24.45
N PRO A 227 -2.59 -5.13 -25.74
CA PRO A 227 -1.22 -4.93 -26.23
C PRO A 227 -0.49 -3.82 -25.46
N GLU A 228 0.82 -3.97 -25.27
CA GLU A 228 1.68 -2.99 -24.61
C GLU A 228 1.38 -1.56 -25.11
N GLY A 229 0.99 -0.66 -24.20
CA GLY A 229 0.78 0.77 -24.48
C GLY A 229 -0.66 1.28 -24.54
N SER A 230 -1.69 0.43 -24.50
CA SER A 230 -3.10 0.88 -24.43
C SER A 230 -3.54 1.32 -23.03
N ILE A 231 -2.86 0.84 -21.99
CA ILE A 231 -3.02 1.28 -20.60
C ILE A 231 -1.67 1.78 -20.08
N PRO A 232 -1.67 2.81 -19.21
CA PRO A 232 -0.43 3.49 -18.81
C PRO A 232 0.45 2.68 -17.86
N PHE A 233 0.01 1.49 -17.42
CA PHE A 233 0.74 0.63 -16.50
C PHE A 233 0.46 -0.86 -16.77
N ASN A 234 1.37 -1.72 -16.32
CA ASN A 234 1.18 -3.17 -16.32
C ASN A 234 0.56 -3.62 -15.00
N ALA A 235 -0.59 -4.30 -15.04
CA ALA A 235 -1.33 -4.67 -13.82
C ALA A 235 -0.55 -5.62 -12.91
N GLU A 236 0.28 -6.47 -13.49
CA GLU A 236 1.13 -7.44 -12.80
C GLU A 236 2.20 -6.76 -11.93
N GLU A 237 2.66 -5.58 -12.32
CA GLU A 237 3.66 -4.79 -11.58
C GLU A 237 3.09 -4.07 -10.35
N TYR A 238 1.79 -4.25 -10.06
CA TYR A 238 1.10 -3.67 -8.89
C TYR A 238 0.28 -4.69 -8.09
N SER A 239 0.05 -5.90 -8.63
CA SER A 239 -0.91 -6.85 -8.05
C SER A 239 -0.36 -8.24 -7.83
N ASP A 240 0.92 -8.47 -8.14
CA ASP A 240 1.58 -9.71 -7.75
C ASP A 240 1.72 -9.80 -6.22
N ILE A 241 2.14 -10.98 -5.75
CA ILE A 241 2.29 -11.24 -4.33
C ILE A 241 3.32 -10.31 -3.68
N ASN A 242 4.41 -9.99 -4.38
CA ASN A 242 5.49 -9.18 -3.83
C ASN A 242 5.04 -7.72 -3.63
N GLU A 243 4.33 -7.16 -4.61
CA GLU A 243 3.76 -5.82 -4.54
C GLU A 243 2.70 -5.72 -3.46
N LEU A 244 1.81 -6.71 -3.34
CA LEU A 244 0.80 -6.71 -2.28
C LEU A 244 1.39 -6.95 -0.89
N ARG A 245 2.51 -7.68 -0.76
CA ARG A 245 3.27 -7.78 0.50
C ARG A 245 3.94 -6.45 0.84
N ALA A 246 4.53 -5.79 -0.15
CA ALA A 246 5.14 -4.48 0.05
C ALA A 246 4.09 -3.43 0.46
N LEU A 247 2.91 -3.46 -0.17
CA LEU A 247 1.77 -2.64 0.23
C LEU A 247 1.35 -2.93 1.67
N ALA A 248 1.21 -4.20 2.05
CA ALA A 248 0.85 -4.59 3.40
C ALA A 248 1.90 -4.17 4.44
N GLU A 249 3.20 -4.18 4.11
CA GLU A 249 4.25 -3.66 4.99
C GLU A 249 4.17 -2.12 5.15
N LEU A 250 3.79 -1.40 4.10
CA LEU A 250 3.64 0.06 4.11
C LEU A 250 2.43 0.54 4.91
N ILE A 251 1.26 -0.07 4.70
CA ILE A 251 -0.02 0.44 5.24
C ILE A 251 -0.55 -0.37 6.43
N GLY A 252 0.05 -1.53 6.69
CA GLY A 252 -0.27 -2.39 7.83
C GLY A 252 -1.72 -2.87 7.90
N PRO A 253 -2.12 -3.48 9.03
CA PRO A 253 -3.49 -3.96 9.24
C PRO A 253 -4.55 -2.87 9.11
N TYR A 254 -4.26 -1.63 9.55
CA TYR A 254 -5.21 -0.52 9.48
C TYR A 254 -5.52 -0.09 8.03
N GLY A 255 -4.48 0.14 7.22
CA GLY A 255 -4.67 0.50 5.82
C GLY A 255 -5.25 -0.66 5.00
N MET A 256 -4.84 -1.90 5.28
CA MET A 256 -5.42 -3.08 4.63
C MET A 256 -6.89 -3.29 5.03
N LYS A 257 -7.29 -2.92 6.26
CA LYS A 257 -8.70 -2.87 6.67
C LYS A 257 -9.48 -1.79 5.91
N GLN A 258 -8.91 -0.61 5.71
CA GLN A 258 -9.53 0.46 4.91
C GLN A 258 -9.73 0.04 3.45
N LEU A 259 -8.68 -0.49 2.80
CA LEU A 259 -8.78 -1.09 1.47
C LEU A 259 -9.88 -2.16 1.47
N ASN A 260 -9.83 -2.97 2.53
CA ASN A 260 -10.81 -3.93 2.98
C ASN A 260 -12.27 -3.51 2.73
N GLU A 261 -12.66 -2.54 3.55
CA GLU A 261 -13.99 -1.94 3.63
C GLU A 261 -14.40 -1.30 2.30
N THR A 262 -13.46 -0.64 1.61
CA THR A 262 -13.71 -0.05 0.29
C THR A 262 -14.10 -1.11 -0.75
N LEU A 263 -13.39 -2.23 -0.80
CA LEU A 263 -13.73 -3.35 -1.68
C LEU A 263 -15.11 -3.94 -1.34
N MET A 264 -15.41 -4.12 -0.05
CA MET A 264 -16.70 -4.66 0.40
C MET A 264 -17.86 -3.71 0.09
N TRP A 265 -17.63 -2.40 0.16
CA TRP A 265 -18.62 -1.39 -0.25
C TRP A 265 -18.98 -1.52 -1.74
N HIS A 266 -17.97 -1.69 -2.60
CA HIS A 266 -18.20 -1.92 -4.04
C HIS A 266 -18.96 -3.23 -4.29
N ILE A 267 -18.63 -4.32 -3.59
CA ILE A 267 -19.38 -5.58 -3.68
C ILE A 267 -20.82 -5.39 -3.25
N ALA A 268 -21.06 -4.75 -2.11
CA ALA A 268 -22.41 -4.51 -1.62
C ALA A 268 -23.24 -3.76 -2.67
N SER A 269 -22.65 -2.73 -3.31
CA SER A 269 -23.31 -2.00 -4.41
C SER A 269 -23.66 -2.91 -5.60
N GLN A 270 -22.78 -3.86 -5.99
CA GLN A 270 -23.11 -4.84 -7.03
C GLN A 270 -24.23 -5.80 -6.60
N VAL A 271 -24.23 -6.24 -5.34
CA VAL A 271 -25.28 -7.12 -4.78
C VAL A 271 -26.64 -6.41 -4.76
N GLN A 272 -26.68 -5.10 -4.46
CA GLN A 272 -27.91 -4.32 -4.51
C GLN A 272 -28.50 -4.26 -5.93
N GLU A 273 -27.65 -4.12 -6.94
CA GLU A 273 -28.09 -4.13 -8.35
C GLU A 273 -28.53 -5.53 -8.80
N LEU A 274 -27.83 -6.59 -8.38
CA LEU A 274 -28.23 -7.97 -8.63
C LEU A 274 -29.60 -8.29 -8.03
N ARG A 275 -29.87 -7.77 -6.84
CA ARG A 275 -31.17 -7.90 -6.19
C ARG A 275 -32.30 -7.25 -7.00
N LYS A 276 -32.09 -6.08 -7.59
CA LYS A 276 -33.08 -5.44 -8.48
C LYS A 276 -33.38 -6.32 -9.70
N LEU A 277 -32.36 -7.00 -10.24
CA LEU A 277 -32.52 -7.94 -11.36
C LEU A 277 -33.31 -9.19 -10.94
N ALA A 278 -33.07 -9.71 -9.73
CA ALA A 278 -33.84 -10.82 -9.16
C ALA A 278 -35.31 -10.44 -8.93
N GLU A 279 -35.57 -9.24 -8.41
CA GLU A 279 -36.95 -8.73 -8.22
C GLU A 279 -37.68 -8.62 -9.57
N THR A 280 -37.03 -8.05 -10.58
CA THR A 280 -37.62 -7.86 -11.93
C THR A 280 -38.02 -9.19 -12.57
N ASN A 281 -37.32 -10.28 -12.25
CA ASN A 281 -37.55 -11.61 -12.81
C ASN A 281 -38.18 -12.60 -11.80
N LYS A 282 -38.69 -12.11 -10.66
CA LYS A 282 -39.10 -12.93 -9.51
C LYS A 282 -40.06 -14.05 -9.87
N ASP A 283 -41.15 -13.75 -10.57
CA ASP A 283 -42.17 -14.75 -10.94
C ASP A 283 -41.59 -15.84 -11.84
N VAL A 284 -40.76 -15.45 -12.81
CA VAL A 284 -40.08 -16.39 -13.72
C VAL A 284 -39.09 -17.27 -12.95
N LEU A 285 -38.30 -16.68 -12.04
CA LEU A 285 -37.34 -17.41 -11.21
C LEU A 285 -38.02 -18.39 -10.25
N VAL A 286 -39.17 -18.03 -9.67
CA VAL A 286 -39.97 -18.94 -8.83
C VAL A 286 -40.49 -20.12 -9.65
N MET A 287 -40.97 -19.87 -10.87
CA MET A 287 -41.43 -20.93 -11.78
C MET A 287 -40.30 -21.87 -12.20
N LEU A 288 -39.12 -21.32 -12.49
CA LEU A 288 -37.90 -22.09 -12.80
C LEU A 288 -37.47 -22.94 -11.60
N ARG A 289 -37.47 -22.37 -10.39
CA ARG A 289 -37.07 -23.06 -9.15
C ARG A 289 -38.02 -24.20 -8.77
N THR A 290 -39.31 -24.08 -9.07
CA THR A 290 -40.34 -25.09 -8.71
C THR A 290 -40.57 -26.15 -9.79
N ASN A 291 -40.15 -25.91 -11.04
CA ASN A 291 -40.32 -26.83 -12.17
C ASN A 291 -38.96 -27.24 -12.78
N PHE A 292 -37.91 -27.34 -11.97
CA PHE A 292 -36.55 -27.69 -12.41
C PHE A 292 -36.46 -29.10 -13.04
N ASP A 293 -37.45 -29.95 -12.77
CA ASP A 293 -37.60 -31.32 -13.26
C ASP A 293 -38.33 -31.42 -14.62
N LYS A 294 -38.84 -30.30 -15.16
CA LYS A 294 -39.60 -30.25 -16.42
C LYS A 294 -38.85 -29.46 -17.50
N PRO A 295 -38.10 -30.13 -18.41
CA PRO A 295 -37.25 -29.46 -19.40
C PRO A 295 -37.98 -28.50 -20.34
N ASP A 296 -39.20 -28.85 -20.77
CA ASP A 296 -39.98 -28.02 -21.70
C ASP A 296 -40.41 -26.70 -21.04
N VAL A 297 -40.90 -26.79 -19.79
CA VAL A 297 -41.27 -25.61 -18.98
C VAL A 297 -40.03 -24.76 -18.69
N MET A 298 -38.90 -25.37 -18.35
CA MET A 298 -37.64 -24.65 -18.11
C MET A 298 -37.19 -23.87 -19.35
N LYS A 299 -37.25 -24.48 -20.53
CA LYS A 299 -36.85 -23.84 -21.79
C LYS A 299 -37.75 -22.65 -22.14
N GLU A 300 -39.05 -22.75 -21.89
CA GLU A 300 -39.98 -21.63 -22.13
C GLU A 300 -39.80 -20.49 -21.13
N GLN A 301 -39.64 -20.80 -19.84
CA GLN A 301 -39.46 -19.78 -18.80
C GLN A 301 -38.10 -19.08 -18.92
N PHE A 302 -37.03 -19.80 -19.30
CA PHE A 302 -35.71 -19.21 -19.50
C PHE A 302 -35.72 -18.09 -20.55
N LYS A 303 -36.50 -18.25 -21.63
CA LYS A 303 -36.64 -17.21 -22.68
C LYS A 303 -37.30 -15.92 -22.18
N LYS A 304 -38.00 -15.96 -21.04
CA LYS A 304 -38.66 -14.80 -20.42
C LYS A 304 -37.74 -14.05 -19.46
N LEU A 305 -36.57 -14.60 -19.14
CA LEU A 305 -35.59 -13.89 -18.32
C LEU A 305 -35.05 -12.68 -19.07
N SER A 306 -35.03 -11.55 -18.39
CA SER A 306 -34.46 -10.31 -18.88
C SER A 306 -33.11 -10.04 -18.23
N ASN A 307 -32.21 -9.35 -18.95
CA ASN A 307 -30.94 -8.86 -18.42
C ASN A 307 -30.00 -9.94 -17.84
N VAL A 308 -30.02 -11.15 -18.41
CA VAL A 308 -29.16 -12.28 -17.97
C VAL A 308 -27.67 -11.92 -18.06
N GLU A 309 -27.25 -11.21 -19.11
CA GLU A 309 -25.86 -10.76 -19.26
C GLU A 309 -25.43 -9.80 -18.13
N ASN A 310 -26.32 -8.93 -17.67
CA ASN A 310 -26.04 -8.02 -16.56
C ASN A 310 -25.83 -8.79 -15.25
N VAL A 311 -26.57 -9.89 -15.03
CA VAL A 311 -26.36 -10.76 -13.86
C VAL A 311 -24.96 -11.38 -13.92
N LEU A 312 -24.59 -11.95 -15.06
CA LEU A 312 -23.26 -12.57 -15.25
C LEU A 312 -22.13 -11.54 -15.10
N GLN A 313 -22.28 -10.35 -15.70
CA GLN A 313 -21.30 -9.28 -15.61
C GLN A 313 -21.09 -8.84 -14.16
N ARG A 314 -22.16 -8.58 -13.41
CA ARG A 314 -22.08 -8.13 -12.01
C ARG A 314 -21.52 -9.21 -11.08
N MET A 315 -21.93 -10.47 -11.25
CA MET A 315 -21.35 -11.59 -10.51
C MET A 315 -19.86 -11.77 -10.81
N THR A 316 -19.45 -11.54 -12.05
CA THR A 316 -18.03 -11.56 -12.44
C THR A 316 -17.25 -10.43 -11.76
N ILE A 317 -17.80 -9.21 -11.71
CA ILE A 317 -17.18 -8.08 -10.99
C ILE A 317 -17.02 -8.42 -9.50
N VAL A 318 -18.05 -9.00 -8.86
CA VAL A 318 -17.97 -9.45 -7.46
C VAL A 318 -16.85 -10.48 -7.27
N GLY A 319 -16.77 -11.49 -8.13
CA GLY A 319 -15.72 -12.51 -8.09
C GLY A 319 -14.31 -11.94 -8.26
N VAL A 320 -14.15 -10.96 -9.16
CA VAL A 320 -12.89 -10.23 -9.38
C VAL A 320 -12.46 -9.48 -8.12
N ILE A 321 -13.36 -8.71 -7.50
CA ILE A 321 -13.05 -7.93 -6.29
C ILE A 321 -12.68 -8.88 -5.14
N LEU A 322 -13.40 -9.99 -4.97
CA LEU A 322 -13.08 -11.01 -3.98
C LEU A 322 -11.72 -11.67 -4.24
N SER A 323 -11.35 -11.90 -5.50
CA SER A 323 -10.06 -12.45 -5.87
C SER A 323 -8.91 -11.49 -5.51
N PHE A 324 -9.08 -10.19 -5.78
CA PHE A 324 -8.13 -9.17 -5.36
C PHE A 324 -8.01 -9.09 -3.84
N ARG A 325 -9.15 -9.11 -3.11
CA ARG A 325 -9.15 -9.17 -1.65
C ARG A 325 -8.37 -10.39 -1.15
N GLN A 326 -8.57 -11.56 -1.73
CA GLN A 326 -7.89 -12.78 -1.29
C GLN A 326 -6.38 -12.66 -1.42
N LEU A 327 -5.88 -12.09 -2.52
CA LEU A 327 -4.45 -11.80 -2.67
C LEU A 327 -3.96 -10.81 -1.60
N ALA A 328 -4.68 -9.70 -1.42
CA ALA A 328 -4.34 -8.66 -0.45
C ALA A 328 -4.27 -9.21 0.99
N GLN A 329 -5.26 -10.01 1.40
CA GLN A 329 -5.31 -10.60 2.75
C GLN A 329 -4.27 -11.71 2.95
N SER A 330 -3.99 -12.51 1.91
CA SER A 330 -2.89 -13.49 1.94
C SER A 330 -1.56 -12.78 2.13
N SER A 331 -1.30 -11.71 1.38
CA SER A 331 -0.07 -10.93 1.51
C SER A 331 0.06 -10.25 2.88
N LEU A 332 -1.05 -9.75 3.45
CA LEU A 332 -1.05 -9.25 4.83
C LEU A 332 -0.67 -10.34 5.83
N THR A 333 -1.25 -11.54 5.69
CA THR A 333 -0.95 -12.67 6.59
C THR A 333 0.54 -12.99 6.57
N ASP A 334 1.14 -13.07 5.38
CA ASP A 334 2.58 -13.37 5.22
C ASP A 334 3.45 -12.31 5.93
N VAL A 335 3.09 -11.03 5.82
CA VAL A 335 3.82 -9.93 6.50
C VAL A 335 3.66 -10.02 8.02
N LEU A 336 2.45 -10.32 8.51
CA LEU A 336 2.20 -10.42 9.96
C LEU A 336 2.85 -11.66 10.58
N GLU A 337 2.98 -12.75 9.83
CA GLU A 337 3.68 -13.95 10.28
C GLU A 337 5.17 -13.65 10.56
N GLU A 338 5.81 -12.82 9.72
CA GLU A 338 7.19 -12.38 9.95
C GLU A 338 7.29 -11.34 11.07
N ARG A 339 6.38 -10.37 11.13
CA ARG A 339 6.52 -9.19 12.01
C ARG A 339 5.97 -9.38 13.41
N ILE A 340 4.90 -10.16 13.58
CA ILE A 340 4.22 -10.38 14.87
C ILE A 340 3.79 -11.85 15.08
N PRO A 341 4.72 -12.82 14.95
CA PRO A 341 4.39 -14.25 14.97
C PRO A 341 3.65 -14.68 16.24
N PHE A 342 4.01 -14.13 17.41
CA PHE A 342 3.37 -14.47 18.69
C PHE A 342 1.91 -14.02 18.78
N LEU A 343 1.59 -12.85 18.22
CA LEU A 343 0.21 -12.36 18.20
C LEU A 343 -0.61 -13.16 17.20
N LEU A 344 -0.06 -13.41 16.00
CA LEU A 344 -0.74 -14.20 14.97
C LEU A 344 -1.03 -15.64 15.45
N SER A 345 -0.07 -16.27 16.12
CA SER A 345 -0.25 -17.61 16.71
C SER A 345 -1.37 -17.60 17.76
N SER A 346 -1.45 -16.57 18.60
CA SER A 346 -2.53 -16.44 19.60
C SER A 346 -3.89 -16.27 18.94
N ILE A 347 -3.98 -15.49 17.86
CA ILE A 347 -5.22 -15.30 17.08
C ILE A 347 -5.66 -16.62 16.44
N LEU A 348 -4.71 -17.38 15.87
CA LEU A 348 -4.97 -18.69 15.28
C LEU A 348 -5.50 -19.68 16.32
N ASP A 349 -4.84 -19.77 17.47
CA ASP A 349 -5.26 -20.65 18.56
C ASP A 349 -6.67 -20.31 19.05
N PHE A 350 -6.94 -19.02 19.28
CA PHE A 350 -8.26 -18.55 19.72
C PHE A 350 -9.36 -18.85 18.71
N ARG A 351 -9.07 -18.70 17.42
CA ARG A 351 -9.98 -19.04 16.34
C ARG A 351 -10.33 -20.54 16.31
N HIS A 352 -9.35 -21.42 16.56
CA HIS A 352 -9.54 -22.87 16.49
C HIS A 352 -10.33 -23.45 17.67
N HIS A 353 -10.21 -22.83 18.85
CA HIS A 353 -10.73 -23.38 20.11
C HIS A 353 -11.97 -22.64 20.65
N LEU A 354 -12.77 -21.99 19.79
CA LEU A 354 -14.00 -21.28 20.19
C LEU A 354 -15.10 -22.23 20.73
N PRO A 355 -15.39 -22.25 22.05
CA PRO A 355 -16.27 -23.26 22.66
C PRO A 355 -17.75 -23.10 22.28
N SER A 356 -18.18 -21.89 21.94
CA SER A 356 -19.59 -21.52 21.71
C SER A 356 -19.85 -20.94 20.32
N GLY A 357 -18.90 -21.10 19.39
CA GLY A 357 -18.86 -20.31 18.16
C GLY A 357 -18.57 -18.82 18.43
N ASP A 358 -18.90 -17.95 17.48
CA ASP A 358 -18.62 -16.50 17.54
C ASP A 358 -19.89 -15.64 17.41
N PRO A 359 -20.76 -15.60 18.45
CA PRO A 359 -22.06 -14.94 18.37
C PRO A 359 -21.95 -13.42 18.21
N LEU A 360 -20.89 -12.81 18.77
CA LEU A 360 -20.61 -11.37 18.65
C LEU A 360 -19.78 -11.02 17.41
N LYS A 361 -19.34 -12.00 16.62
CA LYS A 361 -18.48 -11.85 15.42
C LYS A 361 -17.13 -11.17 15.68
N VAL A 362 -16.74 -11.03 16.95
CA VAL A 362 -15.51 -10.33 17.36
C VAL A 362 -14.28 -11.13 16.94
N VAL A 363 -14.34 -12.46 17.07
CA VAL A 363 -13.20 -13.32 16.71
C VAL A 363 -13.02 -13.35 15.21
N SER A 364 -14.12 -13.37 14.46
CA SER A 364 -14.13 -13.31 13.00
C SER A 364 -13.57 -11.97 12.51
N GLU A 365 -13.93 -10.85 13.15
CA GLU A 365 -13.38 -9.53 12.83
C GLU A 365 -11.88 -9.46 13.12
N MET A 366 -11.44 -9.93 14.30
CA MET A 366 -10.03 -10.01 14.66
C MET A 366 -9.23 -10.88 13.69
N THR A 367 -9.76 -12.06 13.35
CA THR A 367 -9.17 -12.99 12.38
C THR A 367 -9.04 -12.33 11.00
N SER A 368 -10.10 -11.67 10.52
CA SER A 368 -10.08 -10.98 9.23
C SER A 368 -9.14 -9.78 9.22
N ALA A 369 -8.97 -9.07 10.35
CA ALA A 369 -8.02 -7.96 10.48
C ALA A 369 -6.56 -8.44 10.44
N ALA A 370 -6.31 -9.70 10.81
CA ALA A 370 -5.01 -10.35 10.70
C ALA A 370 -4.77 -11.02 9.32
N GLY A 371 -5.63 -10.78 8.33
CA GLY A 371 -5.52 -11.38 7.00
C GLY A 371 -5.98 -12.83 6.89
N LEU A 372 -6.36 -13.46 8.00
CA LEU A 372 -6.74 -14.86 8.03
C LEU A 372 -8.12 -15.08 7.39
N PRO A 373 -8.30 -16.16 6.61
CA PRO A 373 -9.54 -16.41 5.88
C PRO A 373 -10.66 -16.81 6.84
N CYS A 374 -11.82 -16.14 6.78
CA CYS A 374 -13.00 -16.47 7.57
C CYS A 374 -14.02 -17.27 6.73
N LYS A 375 -14.77 -18.20 7.36
CA LYS A 375 -15.87 -18.91 6.68
C LYS A 375 -16.98 -17.96 6.25
N VAL A 376 -17.29 -16.99 7.10
CA VAL A 376 -18.22 -15.90 6.81
C VAL A 376 -17.48 -14.60 7.05
N ASP A 377 -17.47 -13.74 6.04
CA ASP A 377 -16.71 -12.49 6.05
C ASP A 377 -17.44 -11.41 6.88
N PRO A 378 -16.88 -10.98 8.02
CA PRO A 378 -17.54 -9.99 8.88
C PRO A 378 -17.66 -8.63 8.20
N THR A 379 -16.66 -8.22 7.41
CA THR A 379 -16.65 -6.93 6.71
C THR A 379 -17.71 -6.91 5.61
N LEU A 380 -17.87 -8.01 4.87
CA LEU A 380 -18.91 -8.13 3.85
C LEU A 380 -20.31 -8.10 4.47
N ILE A 381 -20.53 -8.80 5.57
CA ILE A 381 -21.81 -8.77 6.29
C ILE A 381 -22.15 -7.33 6.69
N ASN A 382 -21.20 -6.60 7.27
CA ASN A 382 -21.41 -5.23 7.69
C ASN A 382 -21.73 -4.31 6.51
N ALA A 383 -21.01 -4.44 5.39
CA ALA A 383 -21.27 -3.67 4.18
C ALA A 383 -22.67 -3.93 3.60
N LEU A 384 -23.11 -5.20 3.55
CA LEU A 384 -24.45 -5.57 3.08
C LEU A 384 -25.55 -5.03 4.01
N LYS A 385 -25.36 -5.12 5.34
CA LYS A 385 -26.30 -4.58 6.34
C LYS A 385 -26.40 -3.05 6.28
N MET A 386 -25.31 -2.35 6.00
CA MET A 386 -25.33 -0.89 5.87
C MET A 386 -26.19 -0.44 4.69
N GLN A 387 -26.21 -1.20 3.59
CA GLN A 387 -27.07 -0.87 2.45
C GLN A 387 -28.53 -1.29 2.66
N LYS A 388 -28.79 -2.34 3.45
CA LYS A 388 -30.16 -2.68 3.87
C LYS A 388 -30.19 -3.23 5.31
N PRO A 389 -30.60 -2.42 6.29
CA PRO A 389 -30.59 -2.81 7.71
C PRO A 389 -31.76 -3.73 8.10
N GLU A 390 -32.87 -3.70 7.34
CA GLU A 390 -34.05 -4.54 7.59
C GLU A 390 -34.12 -5.69 6.57
N ILE A 391 -34.21 -6.92 7.07
CA ILE A 391 -34.37 -8.14 6.28
C ILE A 391 -35.78 -8.68 6.58
N ASP A 392 -36.66 -8.65 5.58
CA ASP A 392 -37.99 -9.26 5.66
C ASP A 392 -38.00 -10.67 5.01
N ALA A 393 -39.15 -11.35 5.05
CA ALA A 393 -39.30 -12.68 4.46
C ALA A 393 -39.18 -12.65 2.92
N GLU A 394 -39.52 -11.52 2.30
CA GLU A 394 -39.44 -11.30 0.86
C GLU A 394 -37.98 -11.17 0.41
N ASP A 395 -37.13 -10.56 1.24
CA ASP A 395 -35.68 -10.50 1.06
C ASP A 395 -35.04 -11.86 1.07
N HIS A 396 -35.46 -12.75 1.98
CA HIS A 396 -34.93 -14.10 2.02
C HIS A 396 -35.26 -14.86 0.73
N LEU A 397 -36.48 -14.68 0.19
CA LEU A 397 -36.86 -15.27 -1.08
C LEU A 397 -35.99 -14.72 -2.22
N LEU A 398 -35.78 -13.41 -2.30
CA LEU A 398 -34.93 -12.80 -3.33
C LEU A 398 -33.49 -13.31 -3.28
N VAL A 399 -32.92 -13.47 -2.07
CA VAL A 399 -31.59 -14.06 -1.89
C VAL A 399 -31.54 -15.51 -2.36
N CYS A 400 -32.64 -16.28 -2.22
CA CYS A 400 -32.71 -17.65 -2.74
C CYS A 400 -32.93 -17.73 -4.26
N LEU A 401 -33.42 -16.66 -4.89
CA LEU A 401 -33.68 -16.61 -6.33
C LEU A 401 -32.47 -16.06 -7.11
N LEU A 402 -31.60 -15.32 -6.44
CA LEU A 402 -30.26 -14.96 -6.91
C LEU A 402 -29.31 -16.15 -6.79
#